data_AF-A0A6G6KER1-F1
#
_entry.id   AF-A0A6G6KER1-F1
#
_cell.length_a   1.000
_cell.length_b   1.000
_cell.length_c   1.000
_cell.angle_alpha   90.00
_cell.angle_beta   90.00
_cell.angle_gamma   90.00
#
_symmetry.space_group_name_H-M   'P 1'
#
loop_
_entity.id
_entity.type
_entity.pdbx_description
1 polymer ?
#
loop_
_entity_poly.entity_id
_entity_poly.type
_entity_poly.pdbx_seq_one_letter_code
_entity_poly.pdbx_strand_id
1 'polypeptide(L)'
;MKTCPFYLTSVIVAVLMNLTMPPLPAKDLAPGVTKVPVVFSGGHDTEGVDRGRPVILIAAALGVPDEVFREAFSHVRPASGGREPEPAQVRANKSALMSALGKHGITNDRLDEVSNFYRYPPGRGGLWKSKPATANALVKDGVVIGYEVVDGGAGYSSTPTVTVPGLKTGEVKVTLSYGKDLEKNGSVSAIALAAAATGTRAK
;
A
#
# COMPACT_ATOMS: atom_id res chain seq x y z
N MET A 1 24.58 62.89 -46.40
CA MET A 1 25.77 62.23 -46.99
C MET A 1 26.59 61.65 -45.85
N LYS A 2 26.93 60.34 -45.89
CA LYS A 2 27.96 59.64 -45.06
C LYS A 2 27.63 59.61 -43.55
N THR A 3 27.75 58.52 -42.77
CA THR A 3 28.63 57.33 -42.79
C THR A 3 28.11 56.32 -41.73
N CYS A 4 28.42 55.03 -41.95
CA CYS A 4 28.25 53.90 -41.02
C CYS A 4 29.18 54.03 -39.78
N PRO A 5 29.01 53.27 -38.67
CA PRO A 5 29.45 51.86 -38.66
C PRO A 5 28.65 50.85 -37.80
N PHE A 6 28.74 49.59 -38.24
CA PHE A 6 28.79 48.31 -37.52
C PHE A 6 28.59 48.28 -35.99
N TYR A 7 27.72 47.37 -35.52
CA TYR A 7 28.04 46.50 -34.37
C TYR A 7 27.40 45.11 -34.49
N LEU A 8 28.23 44.15 -34.14
CA LEU A 8 28.15 42.69 -34.14
C LEU A 8 27.36 42.19 -32.92
N THR A 9 26.38 41.28 -33.06
CA THR A 9 25.94 40.45 -31.92
C THR A 9 25.59 39.03 -32.34
N SER A 10 26.12 38.12 -31.53
CA SER A 10 26.30 36.68 -31.69
C SER A 10 25.04 35.84 -31.87
N VAL A 11 25.27 34.77 -32.63
CA VAL A 11 24.53 33.51 -32.66
C VAL A 11 24.55 32.84 -31.28
N ILE A 12 23.38 32.42 -30.77
CA ILE A 12 23.26 31.43 -29.70
C ILE A 12 22.47 30.25 -30.27
N VAL A 13 23.18 29.20 -30.67
CA VAL A 13 22.60 27.88 -30.94
C VAL A 13 22.52 27.14 -29.61
N ALA A 14 21.30 26.92 -29.11
CA ALA A 14 21.07 26.08 -27.96
C ALA A 14 21.19 24.60 -28.36
N VAL A 15 22.32 23.98 -28.00
CA VAL A 15 22.50 22.52 -28.09
C VAL A 15 21.75 21.89 -26.92
N LEU A 16 20.62 21.25 -27.20
CA LEU A 16 19.95 20.34 -26.26
C LEU A 16 20.80 19.07 -26.13
N MET A 17 21.58 18.99 -25.06
CA MET A 17 22.20 17.73 -24.62
C MET A 17 21.11 16.84 -24.01
N ASN A 18 20.78 15.74 -24.69
CA ASN A 18 20.09 14.61 -24.08
C ASN A 18 21.03 13.95 -23.07
N LEU A 19 20.81 14.23 -21.77
CA LEU A 19 21.42 13.47 -20.69
C LEU A 19 20.73 12.10 -20.62
N THR A 20 21.29 11.11 -21.30
CA THR A 20 21.05 9.69 -21.00
C THR A 20 21.65 9.42 -19.63
N MET A 21 20.83 9.48 -18.57
CA MET A 21 21.21 8.95 -17.26
C MET A 21 21.49 7.45 -17.42
N PRO A 22 22.69 6.94 -17.10
CA PRO A 22 22.90 5.51 -17.01
C PRO A 22 21.97 4.95 -15.93
N PRO A 23 21.37 3.76 -16.14
CA PRO A 23 20.62 3.10 -15.09
C PRO A 23 21.55 2.91 -13.88
N LEU A 24 21.06 3.28 -12.70
CA LEU A 24 21.77 3.05 -11.44
C LEU A 24 22.24 1.59 -11.40
N PRO A 25 23.50 1.32 -11.03
CA PRO A 25 23.97 -0.05 -10.90
C PRO A 25 23.09 -0.76 -9.88
N ALA A 26 22.47 -1.87 -10.28
CA ALA A 26 21.86 -2.80 -9.35
C ALA A 26 22.93 -3.11 -8.30
N LYS A 27 22.66 -2.81 -7.04
CA LYS A 27 23.62 -3.01 -5.95
C LYS A 27 24.09 -4.47 -6.00
N ASP A 28 25.33 -4.68 -6.43
CA ASP A 28 25.86 -6.02 -6.66
C ASP A 28 25.71 -6.83 -5.37
N LEU A 29 25.12 -8.02 -5.51
CA LEU A 29 24.95 -8.94 -4.39
C LEU A 29 26.34 -9.34 -3.87
N ALA A 30 26.47 -9.50 -2.56
CA ALA A 30 27.71 -10.01 -1.98
C ALA A 30 28.06 -11.38 -2.60
N PRO A 31 29.35 -11.71 -2.81
CA PRO A 31 29.74 -12.99 -3.37
C PRO A 31 29.10 -14.18 -2.64
N GLY A 32 28.53 -15.11 -3.41
CA GLY A 32 27.83 -16.29 -2.91
C GLY A 32 26.38 -16.06 -2.47
N VAL A 33 25.84 -14.84 -2.61
CA VAL A 33 24.42 -14.55 -2.34
C VAL A 33 23.59 -14.72 -3.60
N THR A 34 22.52 -15.49 -3.53
CA THR A 34 21.53 -15.67 -4.60
C THR A 34 20.18 -15.07 -4.21
N LYS A 35 19.38 -14.68 -5.21
CA LYS A 35 18.00 -14.23 -5.04
C LYS A 35 17.06 -15.40 -5.31
N VAL A 36 16.19 -15.71 -4.36
CA VAL A 36 15.13 -16.72 -4.50
C VAL A 36 13.77 -16.03 -4.35
N PRO A 37 12.87 -16.13 -5.34
CA PRO A 37 11.54 -15.53 -5.24
C PRO A 37 10.77 -16.05 -4.02
N VAL A 38 10.13 -15.15 -3.27
CA VAL A 38 9.26 -15.53 -2.16
C VAL A 38 7.82 -15.72 -2.62
N VAL A 39 7.07 -16.53 -1.90
CA VAL A 39 5.63 -16.72 -2.09
C VAL A 39 4.90 -16.08 -0.91
N PHE A 40 4.02 -15.13 -1.24
CA PHE A 40 3.06 -14.54 -0.30
C PHE A 40 1.74 -15.31 -0.31
N SER A 41 1.17 -15.56 0.86
CA SER A 41 -0.18 -16.11 1.00
C SER A 41 -0.95 -15.43 2.14
N GLY A 42 -2.29 -15.44 2.07
CA GLY A 42 -3.14 -14.77 3.06
C GLY A 42 -3.04 -13.24 3.02
N GLY A 43 -3.13 -12.60 4.19
CA GLY A 43 -2.97 -11.15 4.36
C GLY A 43 -4.23 -10.31 4.08
N HIS A 44 -5.40 -10.95 4.03
CA HIS A 44 -6.68 -10.32 3.72
C HIS A 44 -7.73 -10.61 4.80
N ASP A 45 -7.28 -10.96 5.99
CA ASP A 45 -8.18 -11.15 7.13
C ASP A 45 -8.66 -9.79 7.60
N THR A 46 -9.88 -9.78 8.15
CA THR A 46 -10.49 -8.57 8.69
C THR A 46 -10.90 -8.84 10.12
N GLU A 47 -11.05 -7.78 10.91
CA GLU A 47 -11.52 -7.93 12.27
C GLU A 47 -12.97 -8.43 12.27
N GLY A 48 -13.32 -9.26 13.25
CA GLY A 48 -14.68 -9.80 13.37
C GLY A 48 -15.75 -8.70 13.48
N VAL A 49 -15.41 -7.57 14.11
CA VAL A 49 -16.28 -6.40 14.23
C VAL A 49 -16.61 -5.77 12.87
N ASP A 50 -15.69 -5.88 11.90
CA ASP A 50 -15.83 -5.30 10.57
C ASP A 50 -16.66 -6.19 9.62
N ARG A 51 -17.03 -7.40 10.08
CA ARG A 51 -17.92 -8.34 9.37
C ARG A 51 -17.45 -8.61 7.94
N GLY A 52 -16.15 -8.80 7.77
CA GLY A 52 -15.52 -9.06 6.48
C GLY A 52 -14.95 -7.81 5.80
N ARG A 53 -15.34 -6.59 6.19
CA ARG A 53 -14.94 -5.34 5.52
C ARG A 53 -13.49 -4.93 5.84
N PRO A 54 -12.72 -4.41 4.88
CA PRO A 54 -11.35 -3.99 5.12
C PRO A 54 -11.30 -2.57 5.72
N VAL A 55 -11.86 -2.39 6.92
CA VAL A 55 -11.98 -1.06 7.55
C VAL A 55 -10.62 -0.41 7.76
N ILE A 56 -9.59 -1.18 8.13
CA ILE A 56 -8.21 -0.67 8.26
C ILE A 56 -7.70 0.00 6.96
N LEU A 57 -8.03 -0.56 5.79
CA LEU A 57 -7.65 0.02 4.50
C LEU A 57 -8.44 1.29 4.22
N ILE A 58 -9.76 1.26 4.46
CA ILE A 58 -10.63 2.40 4.20
C ILE A 58 -10.26 3.58 5.11
N ALA A 59 -10.10 3.33 6.41
CA ALA A 59 -9.74 4.34 7.39
C ALA A 59 -8.37 4.96 7.07
N ALA A 60 -7.37 4.13 6.76
CA ALA A 60 -6.06 4.62 6.35
C ALA A 60 -6.09 5.45 5.06
N ALA A 61 -6.90 5.03 4.08
CA ALA A 61 -7.07 5.75 2.82
C ALA A 61 -7.74 7.12 3.03
N LEU A 62 -8.59 7.24 4.07
CA LEU A 62 -9.18 8.50 4.51
C LEU A 62 -8.22 9.31 5.41
N GLY A 63 -7.20 8.66 5.98
CA GLY A 63 -6.23 9.28 6.88
C GLY A 63 -6.75 9.46 8.30
N VAL A 64 -7.60 8.54 8.77
CA VAL A 64 -8.11 8.51 10.13
C VAL A 64 -7.83 7.14 10.76
N PRO A 65 -7.79 7.06 12.11
CA PRO A 65 -7.83 5.78 12.81
C PRO A 65 -9.08 4.98 12.45
N ASP A 66 -8.96 3.66 12.48
CA ASP A 66 -10.04 2.72 12.20
C ASP A 66 -11.19 2.83 13.22
N GLU A 67 -10.91 3.17 14.47
CA GLU A 67 -11.96 3.42 15.48
C GLU A 67 -12.78 4.65 15.16
N VAL A 68 -12.16 5.71 14.62
CA VAL A 68 -12.88 6.92 14.17
C VAL A 68 -13.82 6.58 13.02
N PHE A 69 -13.37 5.75 12.09
CA PHE A 69 -14.21 5.27 11.00
C PHE A 69 -15.38 4.41 11.50
N ARG A 70 -15.11 3.44 12.41
CA ARG A 70 -16.14 2.58 13.00
C ARG A 70 -17.19 3.40 13.75
N GLU A 71 -16.76 4.37 14.55
CA GLU A 71 -17.66 5.26 15.29
C GLU A 71 -18.55 6.05 14.33
N ALA A 72 -17.97 6.67 13.29
CA ALA A 72 -18.74 7.43 12.30
C ALA A 72 -19.83 6.57 11.63
N PHE A 73 -19.51 5.32 11.29
CA PHE A 73 -20.45 4.38 10.67
C PHE A 73 -21.43 3.75 11.65
N SER A 74 -21.19 3.82 12.97
CA SER A 74 -22.13 3.36 14.00
C SER A 74 -23.44 4.17 14.01
N HIS A 75 -23.37 5.43 13.57
CA HIS A 75 -24.52 6.34 13.48
C HIS A 75 -25.30 6.24 12.16
N VAL A 76 -24.78 5.48 11.20
CA VAL A 76 -25.43 5.24 9.90
C VAL A 76 -26.46 4.14 10.05
N ARG A 77 -27.62 4.32 9.41
CA ARG A 77 -28.66 3.29 9.29
C ARG A 77 -28.76 2.88 7.83
N PRO A 78 -28.07 1.80 7.40
CA PRO A 78 -28.17 1.32 6.02
C PRO A 78 -29.57 0.81 5.69
N ALA A 79 -29.93 0.79 4.41
CA ALA A 79 -31.09 0.03 3.96
C ALA A 79 -30.88 -1.47 4.24
N SER A 80 -31.98 -2.19 4.47
CA SER A 80 -31.91 -3.65 4.56
C SER A 80 -31.40 -4.23 3.24
N GLY A 81 -30.65 -5.34 3.32
CA GLY A 81 -30.09 -5.99 2.13
C GLY A 81 -31.16 -6.23 1.05
N GLY A 82 -30.83 -5.90 -0.20
CA GLY A 82 -31.73 -6.06 -1.34
C GLY A 82 -32.75 -4.94 -1.53
N ARG A 83 -32.74 -3.88 -0.70
CA ARG A 83 -33.59 -2.70 -0.88
C ARG A 83 -32.77 -1.46 -1.21
N GLU A 84 -33.31 -0.63 -2.09
CA GLU A 84 -32.76 0.69 -2.35
C GLU A 84 -33.05 1.61 -1.13
N PRO A 85 -32.07 2.39 -0.67
CA PRO A 85 -32.29 3.32 0.44
C PRO A 85 -33.18 4.50 0.02
N GLU A 86 -34.10 4.87 0.92
CA GLU A 86 -34.96 6.04 0.72
C GLU A 86 -34.13 7.34 0.64
N PRO A 87 -34.51 8.33 -0.19
CA PRO A 87 -33.75 9.58 -0.31
C PRO A 87 -33.55 10.33 1.02
N ALA A 88 -34.53 10.25 1.92
CA ALA A 88 -34.40 10.81 3.28
C ALA A 88 -33.34 10.08 4.11
N GLN A 89 -33.29 8.74 4.02
CA GLN A 89 -32.30 7.92 4.71
C GLN A 89 -30.89 8.17 4.19
N VAL A 90 -30.72 8.29 2.87
CA VAL A 90 -29.43 8.66 2.25
C VAL A 90 -28.93 9.99 2.80
N ARG A 91 -29.80 11.01 2.84
CA ARG A 91 -29.44 12.34 3.38
C ARG A 91 -29.10 12.29 4.87
N ALA A 92 -29.86 11.55 5.67
CA ALA A 92 -29.60 11.41 7.11
C ALA A 92 -28.25 10.72 7.37
N ASN A 93 -27.96 9.63 6.66
CA ASN A 93 -26.71 8.89 6.76
C ASN A 93 -25.52 9.75 6.33
N LYS A 94 -25.65 10.46 5.21
CA LYS A 94 -24.63 11.40 4.73
C LYS A 94 -24.37 12.51 5.75
N SER A 95 -25.41 13.09 6.33
CA SER A 95 -25.28 14.10 7.39
C SER A 95 -24.53 13.57 8.62
N ALA A 96 -24.88 12.37 9.09
CA ALA A 96 -24.20 11.73 10.21
C ALA A 96 -22.70 11.48 9.92
N LEU A 97 -22.40 10.92 8.75
CA LEU A 97 -21.01 10.68 8.31
C LEU A 97 -20.21 11.98 8.21
N MET A 98 -20.77 13.03 7.63
CA MET A 98 -20.05 14.30 7.46
C MET A 98 -19.87 15.05 8.80
N SER A 99 -20.80 14.89 9.74
CA SER A 99 -20.66 15.44 11.10
C SER A 99 -19.50 14.80 11.87
N ALA A 100 -19.26 13.50 11.66
CA ALA A 100 -18.15 12.78 12.29
C ALA A 100 -16.83 12.97 11.52
N LEU A 101 -16.81 12.60 10.24
CA LEU A 101 -15.60 12.55 9.42
C LEU A 101 -15.14 13.92 8.91
N GLY A 102 -16.07 14.87 8.73
CA GLY A 102 -15.74 16.22 8.24
C GLY A 102 -14.80 16.98 9.18
N LYS A 103 -14.84 16.70 10.49
CA LYS A 103 -13.91 17.25 11.50
C LYS A 103 -12.46 16.81 11.27
N HIS A 104 -12.27 15.71 10.54
CA HIS A 104 -10.96 15.19 10.16
C HIS A 104 -10.56 15.61 8.73
N GLY A 105 -11.28 16.57 8.12
CA GLY A 105 -11.02 17.06 6.78
C GLY A 105 -11.46 16.11 5.66
N ILE A 106 -12.29 15.11 5.97
CA ILE A 106 -12.79 14.16 4.98
C ILE A 106 -14.01 14.77 4.28
N THR A 107 -13.95 14.85 2.95
CA THR A 107 -15.08 15.26 2.13
C THR A 107 -15.96 14.07 1.76
N ASN A 108 -17.21 14.34 1.38
CA ASN A 108 -18.08 13.31 0.84
C ASN A 108 -17.48 12.64 -0.39
N ASP A 109 -16.89 13.43 -1.29
CA ASP A 109 -16.32 12.92 -2.54
C ASP A 109 -15.14 11.97 -2.27
N ARG A 110 -14.30 12.30 -1.28
CA ARG A 110 -13.21 11.42 -0.86
C ARG A 110 -13.73 10.13 -0.22
N LEU A 111 -14.78 10.22 0.58
CA LEU A 111 -15.42 9.04 1.17
C LEU A 111 -16.00 8.13 0.08
N ASP A 112 -16.67 8.70 -0.92
CA ASP A 112 -17.26 7.97 -2.03
C ASP A 112 -16.17 7.30 -2.89
N GLU A 113 -15.09 8.02 -3.20
CA GLU A 113 -13.94 7.49 -3.92
C GLU A 113 -13.34 6.25 -3.23
N VAL A 114 -12.98 6.38 -1.95
CA VAL A 114 -12.37 5.29 -1.17
C VAL A 114 -13.33 4.11 -1.02
N SER A 115 -14.60 4.37 -0.70
CA SER A 115 -15.61 3.32 -0.51
C SER A 115 -15.89 2.55 -1.81
N ASN A 116 -15.86 3.24 -2.96
CA ASN A 116 -16.01 2.60 -4.26
C ASN A 116 -14.78 1.77 -4.63
N PHE A 117 -13.57 2.24 -4.30
CA PHE A 117 -12.33 1.50 -4.58
C PHE A 117 -12.29 0.13 -3.88
N TYR A 118 -12.70 0.05 -2.61
CA TYR A 118 -12.72 -1.20 -1.84
C TYR A 118 -14.05 -1.95 -1.90
N ARG A 119 -14.97 -1.55 -2.79
CA ARG A 119 -16.21 -2.27 -3.00
C ARG A 119 -15.91 -3.68 -3.50
N TYR A 120 -16.55 -4.69 -2.90
CA TYR A 120 -16.42 -6.06 -3.37
C TYR A 120 -16.90 -6.17 -4.82
N PRO A 121 -16.15 -6.87 -5.68
CA PRO A 121 -16.64 -7.23 -6.99
C PRO A 121 -17.88 -8.13 -6.83
N PRO A 122 -18.88 -7.98 -7.71
CA PRO A 122 -20.08 -8.82 -7.65
C PRO A 122 -19.72 -10.29 -7.85
N GLY A 123 -20.23 -11.18 -6.99
CA GLY A 123 -19.99 -12.62 -7.04
C GLY A 123 -19.62 -13.21 -5.67
N ARG A 124 -19.75 -14.54 -5.52
CA ARG A 124 -19.37 -15.23 -4.28
C ARG A 124 -17.84 -15.27 -4.17
N GLY A 125 -17.30 -14.85 -3.03
CA GLY A 125 -15.86 -14.91 -2.76
C GLY A 125 -15.03 -13.78 -3.37
N GLY A 126 -15.68 -12.70 -3.85
CA GLY A 126 -14.98 -11.51 -4.31
C GLY A 126 -14.11 -10.93 -3.20
N LEU A 127 -12.84 -10.64 -3.51
CA LEU A 127 -11.94 -9.85 -2.68
C LEU A 127 -11.97 -8.40 -3.19
N TRP A 128 -11.77 -7.42 -2.32
CA TRP A 128 -11.57 -6.03 -2.76
C TRP A 128 -10.34 -5.91 -3.68
N LYS A 129 -10.23 -4.79 -4.39
CA LYS A 129 -9.09 -4.52 -5.27
C LYS A 129 -7.77 -4.64 -4.49
N SER A 130 -6.92 -5.56 -4.91
CA SER A 130 -5.62 -5.84 -4.31
C SER A 130 -4.58 -6.11 -5.40
N LYS A 131 -3.31 -5.95 -5.06
CA LYS A 131 -2.15 -6.26 -5.91
C LYS A 131 -1.17 -7.10 -5.08
N PRO A 132 -0.80 -8.31 -5.52
CA PRO A 132 0.14 -9.13 -4.75
C PRO A 132 1.52 -8.45 -4.66
N ALA A 133 2.17 -8.61 -3.51
CA ALA A 133 3.56 -8.22 -3.31
C ALA A 133 4.51 -9.17 -4.04
N THR A 134 5.69 -8.66 -4.42
CA THR A 134 6.80 -9.44 -4.95
C THR A 134 8.08 -9.11 -4.19
N ALA A 135 8.82 -10.14 -3.81
CA ALA A 135 10.07 -9.99 -3.07
C ALA A 135 11.01 -11.17 -3.35
N ASN A 136 12.29 -10.96 -3.09
CA ASN A 136 13.33 -11.97 -3.17
C ASN A 136 13.89 -12.23 -1.76
N ALA A 137 14.06 -13.49 -1.39
CA ALA A 137 14.93 -13.89 -0.30
C ALA A 137 16.38 -13.84 -0.78
N LEU A 138 17.26 -13.28 0.05
CA LEU A 138 18.71 -13.32 -0.15
C LEU A 138 19.24 -14.56 0.55
N VAL A 139 19.80 -15.49 -0.21
CA VAL A 139 20.27 -16.78 0.29
C VAL A 139 21.77 -16.90 0.12
N LYS A 140 22.48 -17.27 1.19
CA LYS A 140 23.91 -17.58 1.16
C LYS A 140 24.14 -18.92 1.83
N ASP A 141 24.87 -19.82 1.16
CA ASP A 141 25.19 -21.16 1.66
C ASP A 141 23.94 -21.96 2.11
N GLY A 142 22.81 -21.78 1.39
CA GLY A 142 21.53 -22.43 1.70
C GLY A 142 20.74 -21.81 2.85
N VAL A 143 21.21 -20.69 3.43
CA VAL A 143 20.55 -19.99 4.54
C VAL A 143 20.02 -18.64 4.06
N VAL A 144 18.78 -18.30 4.42
CA VAL A 144 18.21 -16.98 4.18
C VAL A 144 18.90 -15.98 5.10
N ILE A 145 19.55 -14.98 4.53
CA ILE A 145 20.26 -13.89 5.24
C ILE A 145 19.51 -12.56 5.22
N GLY A 146 18.45 -12.45 4.41
CA GLY A 146 17.64 -11.24 4.30
C GLY A 146 16.59 -11.33 3.22
N TYR A 147 15.88 -10.22 3.02
CA TYR A 147 14.84 -10.08 2.00
C TYR A 147 14.98 -8.74 1.28
N GLU A 148 14.59 -8.73 0.02
CA GLU A 148 14.50 -7.56 -0.83
C GLU A 148 13.07 -7.49 -1.37
N VAL A 149 12.32 -6.46 -0.97
CA VAL A 149 10.98 -6.21 -1.54
C VAL A 149 11.17 -5.55 -2.90
N VAL A 150 10.62 -6.17 -3.94
CA VAL A 150 10.64 -5.65 -5.32
C VAL A 150 9.42 -4.77 -5.56
N ASP A 151 8.24 -5.23 -5.14
CA ASP A 151 6.98 -4.50 -5.16
C ASP A 151 6.19 -4.83 -3.89
N GLY A 152 5.81 -3.82 -3.11
CA GLY A 152 5.06 -4.03 -1.87
C GLY A 152 3.63 -4.52 -2.07
N GLY A 153 3.12 -4.51 -3.30
CA GLY A 153 1.70 -4.82 -3.54
C GLY A 153 0.77 -3.74 -2.98
N ALA A 154 -0.49 -4.10 -2.81
CA ALA A 154 -1.51 -3.27 -2.16
C ALA A 154 -2.72 -4.10 -1.75
N GLY A 155 -3.48 -3.60 -0.78
CA GLY A 155 -4.74 -4.20 -0.34
C GLY A 155 -4.61 -5.27 0.75
N TYR A 156 -3.45 -5.39 1.40
CA TYR A 156 -3.30 -6.27 2.56
C TYR A 156 -3.95 -5.64 3.79
N SER A 157 -5.00 -6.27 4.32
CA SER A 157 -5.67 -5.86 5.57
C SER A 157 -5.12 -6.59 6.80
N SER A 158 -4.38 -7.68 6.62
CA SER A 158 -3.66 -8.40 7.65
C SER A 158 -2.26 -8.77 7.16
N THR A 159 -1.38 -9.15 8.07
CA THR A 159 -0.01 -9.54 7.73
C THR A 159 -0.01 -10.81 6.86
N PRO A 160 0.55 -10.79 5.64
CA PRO A 160 0.65 -11.98 4.82
C PRO A 160 1.70 -12.95 5.35
N THR A 161 1.54 -14.23 5.04
CA THR A 161 2.56 -15.25 5.28
C THR A 161 3.58 -15.23 4.15
N VAL A 162 4.86 -15.27 4.48
CA VAL A 162 5.98 -15.31 3.52
C VAL A 162 6.67 -16.65 3.60
N THR A 163 6.80 -17.33 2.47
CA THR A 163 7.50 -18.61 2.35
C THR A 163 8.55 -18.56 1.26
N VAL A 164 9.65 -19.30 1.45
CA VAL A 164 10.71 -19.46 0.45
C VAL A 164 10.72 -20.92 0.01
N PRO A 165 10.38 -21.22 -1.25
CA PRO A 165 10.33 -22.61 -1.73
C PRO A 165 11.65 -23.35 -1.50
N GLY A 166 11.58 -24.58 -0.99
CA GLY A 166 12.74 -25.44 -0.78
C GLY A 166 13.61 -25.11 0.42
N LEU A 167 13.30 -24.07 1.20
CA LEU A 167 14.04 -23.66 2.39
C LEU A 167 13.13 -23.60 3.62
N LYS A 168 13.64 -24.08 4.76
CA LYS A 168 13.00 -23.77 6.05
C LYS A 168 13.22 -22.29 6.32
N THR A 169 12.12 -21.55 6.32
CA THR A 169 12.11 -20.13 6.71
C THR A 169 12.02 -20.07 8.23
N GLY A 170 12.89 -19.26 8.85
CA GLY A 170 12.74 -18.92 10.27
C GLY A 170 11.47 -18.10 10.50
N GLU A 171 11.27 -17.64 11.74
CA GLU A 171 10.20 -16.68 12.01
C GLU A 171 10.45 -15.40 11.20
N VAL A 172 9.47 -14.99 10.39
CA VAL A 172 9.55 -13.83 9.49
C VAL A 172 8.62 -12.74 10.02
N LYS A 173 9.14 -11.53 10.18
CA LYS A 173 8.36 -10.35 10.50
C LYS A 173 8.12 -9.52 9.24
N VAL A 174 6.87 -9.48 8.80
CA VAL A 174 6.42 -8.61 7.71
C VAL A 174 5.85 -7.33 8.30
N THR A 175 6.24 -6.18 7.74
CA THR A 175 5.70 -4.87 8.11
C THR A 175 4.84 -4.36 6.96
N LEU A 176 3.63 -3.92 7.29
CA LEU A 176 2.71 -3.29 6.36
C LEU A 176 2.76 -1.77 6.47
N SER A 177 2.47 -1.10 5.37
CA SER A 177 2.31 0.35 5.29
C SER A 177 0.91 0.69 4.81
N TYR A 178 0.26 1.58 5.56
CA TYR A 178 -1.08 2.08 5.30
C TYR A 178 -1.03 3.58 5.02
N GLY A 179 -1.85 4.06 4.09
CA GLY A 179 -1.85 5.46 3.69
C GLY A 179 -2.94 5.83 2.69
N LYS A 180 -2.91 7.09 2.25
CA LYS A 180 -3.94 7.70 1.40
C LYS A 180 -3.87 7.31 -0.08
N ASP A 181 -2.71 6.85 -0.54
CA ASP A 181 -2.51 6.37 -1.92
C ASP A 181 -3.18 5.00 -2.08
N LEU A 182 -4.35 4.99 -2.73
CA LEU A 182 -5.19 3.79 -2.88
C LEU A 182 -4.46 2.63 -3.57
N GLU A 183 -3.53 2.91 -4.47
CA GLU A 183 -2.81 1.89 -5.23
C GLU A 183 -1.62 1.30 -4.47
N LYS A 184 -1.28 1.86 -3.31
CA LYS A 184 -0.17 1.43 -2.45
C LYS A 184 -0.59 1.18 -1.00
N ASN A 185 -1.85 1.42 -0.67
CA ASN A 185 -2.36 1.27 0.68
C ASN A 185 -2.46 -0.21 1.07
N GLY A 186 -1.99 -0.54 2.28
CA GLY A 186 -1.82 -1.92 2.72
C GLY A 186 -0.76 -2.64 1.88
N SER A 187 0.41 -2.02 1.73
CA SER A 187 1.56 -2.60 1.03
C SER A 187 2.56 -3.20 2.01
N VAL A 188 3.29 -4.23 1.59
CA VAL A 188 4.46 -4.75 2.32
C VAL A 188 5.60 -3.76 2.18
N SER A 189 5.96 -3.11 3.30
CA SER A 189 7.05 -2.12 3.33
C SER A 189 8.40 -2.73 3.71
N ALA A 190 8.39 -3.80 4.51
CA ALA A 190 9.61 -4.49 4.91
C ALA A 190 9.34 -5.95 5.26
N ILE A 191 10.36 -6.78 5.07
CA ILE A 191 10.40 -8.18 5.50
C ILE A 191 11.72 -8.37 6.24
N ALA A 192 11.64 -8.83 7.48
CA ALA A 192 12.81 -9.09 8.31
C ALA A 192 12.77 -10.52 8.84
N LEU A 193 13.94 -11.12 9.00
CA LEU A 193 14.08 -12.31 9.83
C LEU A 193 13.86 -11.88 11.29
N ALA A 194 12.95 -12.53 12.01
CA ALA A 194 12.90 -12.38 13.45
C ALA A 194 14.22 -12.93 14.01
N ALA A 195 14.92 -12.12 14.80
CA ALA A 195 16.16 -12.55 15.41
C ALA A 195 15.88 -13.82 16.23
N ALA A 196 16.59 -14.91 15.93
CA ALA A 196 16.54 -16.10 16.77
C ALA A 196 16.82 -15.67 18.20
N ALA A 197 15.89 -15.97 19.12
CA ALA A 197 16.07 -15.74 20.54
C ALA A 197 17.43 -16.33 20.94
N THR A 198 18.40 -15.46 21.20
CA THR A 198 19.73 -15.85 21.63
C THR A 198 19.56 -16.37 23.05
N GLY A 199 19.41 -17.69 23.17
CA GLY A 199 19.41 -18.39 24.44
C GLY A 199 20.66 -18.02 25.21
N THR A 200 20.49 -17.19 26.24
CA THR A 200 21.54 -16.90 27.21
C THR A 200 21.75 -18.18 28.00
N ARG A 201 22.78 -18.95 27.61
CA ARG A 201 23.27 -20.09 28.38
C ARG A 201 24.04 -19.53 29.58
N ALA A 202 23.32 -19.30 30.68
CA ALA A 202 23.96 -19.04 31.96
C ALA A 202 24.65 -20.32 32.43
N LYS A 203 25.92 -20.17 32.81
CA LYS A 203 26.82 -21.20 33.32
C LYS A 203 26.61 -21.41 34.81
#